data_AF-A0AAD9UUD6-F1
#
_entry.id   AF-A0AAD9UUD6-F1
#
_cell.length_a   1.000
_cell.length_b   1.000
_cell.length_c   1.000
_cell.angle_alpha   90.00
_cell.angle_beta   90.00
_cell.angle_gamma   90.00
#
_symmetry.space_group_name_H-M   'P 1'
#
loop_
_entity.id
_entity.type
_entity.pdbx_description
1 polymer ?
#
loop_
_entity_poly.entity_id
_entity_poly.type
_entity_poly.pdbx_seq_one_letter_code
_entity_poly.pdbx_strand_id
1 'polypeptide(L)'
;MSGRKKKDYRKVLKSILELLPVAEIRQITIGFERAMWSVLRQLFPDVRIKGCSTGHRLFGGRKFMALPFLPEDNIQPMFEQLRLEATTDPLKQFVNYVSETWISSNTWPPSSWSVYMMAIRSNNDVEGWHN
;
A
#
# COMPACT_ATOMS: atom_id res chain seq x y z
N MET A 1 -6.10 21.38 7.45
CA MET A 1 -5.95 20.02 6.88
C MET A 1 -5.64 20.14 5.40
N SER A 2 -4.58 19.51 4.89
CA SER A 2 -4.26 19.59 3.45
C SER A 2 -5.39 18.97 2.63
N GLY A 3 -5.69 19.53 1.46
CA GLY A 3 -6.80 19.08 0.62
C GLY A 3 -6.60 17.69 -0.01
N ARG A 4 -5.54 16.95 0.36
CA ARG A 4 -5.13 15.66 -0.20
C ARG A 4 -5.11 15.63 -1.74
N LYS A 5 -4.70 16.74 -2.36
CA LYS A 5 -4.68 16.89 -3.82
C LYS A 5 -3.28 16.62 -4.36
N LYS A 6 -3.20 15.95 -5.51
CA LYS A 6 -1.94 15.68 -6.24
C LYS A 6 -1.06 16.93 -6.39
N LYS A 7 -1.67 18.08 -6.69
CA LYS A 7 -0.96 19.35 -6.88
C LYS A 7 -0.22 19.81 -5.61
N ASP A 8 -0.81 19.56 -4.44
CA ASP A 8 -0.25 19.99 -3.16
C ASP A 8 0.91 19.07 -2.79
N TYR A 9 0.75 17.76 -2.96
CA TYR A 9 1.85 16.78 -2.77
C TYR A 9 3.05 17.03 -3.68
N ARG A 10 2.81 17.37 -4.95
CA ARG A 10 3.90 17.69 -5.88
C ARG A 10 4.73 18.88 -5.38
N LYS A 11 4.08 19.92 -4.86
CA LYS A 11 4.78 21.09 -4.33
C LYS A 11 5.65 20.71 -3.14
N VAL A 12 5.07 20.03 -2.15
CA VAL A 12 5.78 19.63 -0.93
C VAL A 12 6.98 18.73 -1.26
N LEU A 13 6.80 17.71 -2.10
CA LEU A 13 7.87 16.77 -2.46
C LEU A 13 9.00 17.44 -3.25
N LYS A 14 8.68 18.39 -4.13
CA LYS A 14 9.71 19.19 -4.83
C LYS A 14 10.52 20.05 -3.86
N SER A 15 9.88 20.71 -2.91
CA SER A 15 10.58 21.49 -1.89
C SER A 15 11.49 20.62 -1.02
N ILE A 16 11.06 19.39 -0.69
CA ILE A 16 11.91 18.45 0.06
C ILE A 16 13.16 18.06 -0.76
N LEU A 17 13.02 17.85 -2.07
CA LEU A 17 14.16 17.54 -2.96
C LEU A 17 15.15 18.71 -3.08
N GLU A 18 14.65 19.94 -3.15
CA GLU A 18 15.49 21.14 -3.14
C GLU A 18 16.29 21.28 -1.83
N LEU A 19 15.71 20.86 -0.70
CA LEU A 19 16.34 20.91 0.62
C LEU A 19 17.29 19.73 0.89
N LEU A 20 17.15 18.62 0.16
CA LEU A 20 17.94 17.39 0.35
C LEU A 20 18.67 16.96 -0.93
N PRO A 21 19.58 17.79 -1.48
CA PRO A 21 20.18 17.54 -2.80
C PRO A 21 21.15 16.34 -2.85
N VAL A 22 21.55 15.77 -1.70
CA VAL A 22 22.62 14.74 -1.62
C VAL A 22 22.10 13.35 -1.22
N ALA A 23 20.79 13.20 -0.96
CA ALA A 23 20.24 11.93 -0.49
C ALA A 23 19.76 11.06 -1.66
N GLU A 24 20.42 9.91 -1.88
CA GLU A 24 19.92 8.87 -2.78
C GLU A 24 18.74 8.15 -2.11
N ILE A 25 17.51 8.49 -2.50
CA ILE A 25 16.32 7.86 -1.95
C ILE A 25 16.17 6.46 -2.56
N ARG A 26 16.38 5.41 -1.75
CA ARG A 26 16.28 4.01 -2.21
C ARG A 26 14.89 3.39 -2.02
N GLN A 27 14.16 3.82 -1.00
CA GLN A 27 12.83 3.29 -0.68
C GLN A 27 11.97 4.37 -0.02
N ILE A 28 10.68 4.40 -0.37
CA ILE A 28 9.68 5.28 0.23
C ILE A 28 8.53 4.42 0.78
N THR A 29 8.28 4.48 2.09
CA THR A 29 7.16 3.78 2.73
C THR A 29 6.07 4.78 3.03
N ILE A 30 4.84 4.53 2.56
CA ILE A 30 3.74 5.48 2.74
C ILE A 30 2.38 4.78 2.80
N GLY A 31 1.43 5.40 3.50
CA GLY A 31 0.04 4.95 3.50
C GLY A 31 -0.56 4.91 2.09
N PHE A 32 -1.66 4.18 1.95
CA PHE A 32 -2.28 3.90 0.66
C PHE A 32 -3.13 5.04 0.07
N GLU A 33 -2.55 6.23 -0.02
CA GLU A 33 -3.24 7.39 -0.57
C GLU A 33 -2.94 7.58 -2.08
N ARG A 34 -3.96 7.37 -2.92
CA ARG A 34 -3.85 7.37 -4.40
C ARG A 34 -3.17 8.61 -4.97
N ALA A 35 -3.51 9.79 -4.45
CA ALA A 35 -2.96 11.05 -4.95
C ALA A 35 -1.44 11.14 -4.71
N MET A 36 -0.99 10.71 -3.54
CA MET A 36 0.42 10.74 -3.17
C MET A 36 1.23 9.68 -3.92
N TRP A 37 0.75 8.44 -4.01
CA TRP A 37 1.39 7.39 -4.81
C TRP A 37 1.56 7.78 -6.28
N SER A 38 0.55 8.41 -6.86
CA SER A 38 0.61 8.92 -8.24
C SER A 38 1.67 10.00 -8.41
N VAL A 39 1.91 10.84 -7.41
CA VAL A 39 2.92 11.89 -7.48
C VAL A 39 4.32 11.30 -7.25
N LEU A 40 4.47 10.39 -6.28
CA LEU A 40 5.73 9.74 -5.99
C LEU A 40 6.26 8.95 -7.18
N ARG A 41 5.42 8.18 -7.88
CA ARG A 41 5.85 7.48 -9.12
C ARG A 41 6.32 8.42 -10.23
N GLN A 42 5.79 9.64 -10.29
CA GLN A 42 6.18 10.60 -11.31
C GLN A 42 7.47 11.33 -10.96
N LEU A 43 7.75 11.53 -9.67
CA LEU A 43 8.96 12.20 -9.21
C LEU A 43 10.13 11.23 -8.97
N PHE A 44 9.82 9.97 -8.67
CA PHE A 44 10.78 8.93 -8.30
C PHE A 44 10.44 7.61 -9.03
N PRO A 45 10.60 7.56 -10.36
CA PRO A 45 10.23 6.37 -11.15
C PRO A 45 11.05 5.14 -10.77
N ASP A 46 12.31 5.33 -10.37
CA ASP A 46 13.26 4.25 -10.07
C ASP A 46 13.32 3.87 -8.58
N VAL A 47 12.56 4.56 -7.73
CA VAL A 47 12.58 4.34 -6.28
C VAL A 47 11.51 3.34 -5.88
N ARG A 48 11.86 2.40 -5.00
CA ARG A 48 10.91 1.40 -4.49
C ARG A 48 9.90 2.04 -3.54
N ILE A 49 8.65 2.18 -3.98
CA ILE A 49 7.55 2.68 -3.14
C ILE A 49 6.81 1.49 -2.51
N LYS A 50 6.62 1.53 -1.19
CA LYS A 50 5.93 0.50 -0.41
C LYS A 50 4.74 1.05 0.37
N GLY A 51 3.69 0.23 0.46
CA GLY A 51 2.49 0.53 1.22
C GLY A 51 2.63 0.21 2.70
N CYS A 52 2.05 1.07 3.55
CA CYS A 52 1.87 0.80 4.97
C CYS A 52 0.38 0.66 5.29
N SER A 53 -0.01 -0.50 5.84
CA SER A 53 -1.37 -0.81 6.27
C SER A 53 -1.58 -0.42 7.74
N THR A 54 -2.03 0.80 7.99
CA THR A 54 -2.52 1.21 9.32
C THR A 54 -4.01 0.87 9.43
N GLY A 55 -4.37 -0.09 10.28
CA GLY A 55 -5.76 -0.51 10.44
C GLY A 55 -5.95 -1.79 11.27
N HIS A 56 -5.86 -1.67 12.58
CA HIS A 56 -6.38 -2.64 13.53
C HIS A 56 -7.93 -2.53 13.55
N ARG A 57 -8.67 -3.64 13.35
CA ARG A 57 -9.94 -4.04 14.04
C ARG A 57 -10.99 -4.80 13.17
N LEU A 58 -11.14 -6.10 13.48
CA LEU A 58 -12.33 -6.99 13.53
C LEU A 58 -12.92 -7.75 12.30
N PHE A 59 -13.00 -9.08 12.52
CA PHE A 59 -13.93 -10.14 12.06
C PHE A 59 -14.13 -10.44 10.56
N GLY A 60 -14.12 -11.75 10.22
CA GLY A 60 -14.31 -12.32 8.87
C GLY A 60 -13.12 -12.15 7.92
N GLY A 61 -12.48 -10.98 7.90
CA GLY A 61 -11.40 -10.60 6.98
C GLY A 61 -10.01 -11.15 7.31
N ARG A 62 -9.83 -12.00 8.34
CA ARG A 62 -8.50 -12.43 8.80
C ARG A 62 -7.65 -13.08 7.70
N LYS A 63 -8.27 -13.84 6.80
CA LYS A 63 -7.57 -14.47 5.67
C LYS A 63 -7.17 -13.44 4.60
N PHE A 64 -8.01 -12.43 4.32
CA PHE A 64 -7.66 -11.32 3.41
C PHE A 64 -6.54 -10.44 3.99
N MET A 65 -6.57 -10.19 5.30
CA MET A 65 -5.51 -9.46 6.01
C MET A 65 -4.20 -10.26 6.12
N ALA A 66 -4.23 -11.56 5.82
CA ALA A 66 -3.05 -12.42 5.78
C ALA A 66 -2.36 -12.41 4.40
N LEU A 67 -3.03 -11.95 3.34
CA LEU A 67 -2.47 -11.89 1.98
C LEU A 67 -1.13 -11.15 1.90
N PRO A 68 -0.88 -10.03 2.61
CA PRO A 68 0.41 -9.34 2.57
C PRO A 68 1.58 -10.19 3.06
N PHE A 69 1.33 -11.26 3.82
CA PHE A 69 2.37 -12.13 4.35
C PHE A 69 2.67 -13.33 3.44
N LEU A 70 1.99 -13.46 2.31
CA LEU A 70 2.27 -14.50 1.32
C LEU A 70 3.31 -14.02 0.30
N PRO A 71 4.10 -14.96 -0.28
CA PRO A 71 4.85 -14.68 -1.50
C PRO A 71 3.91 -14.10 -2.56
N GLU A 72 4.40 -13.16 -3.38
CA GLU A 72 3.62 -12.48 -4.42
C GLU A 72 2.85 -13.47 -5.31
N ASP A 73 3.53 -14.53 -5.76
CA ASP A 73 2.96 -15.55 -6.64
C ASP A 73 1.82 -16.36 -5.98
N ASN A 74 1.75 -16.37 -4.64
CA ASN A 74 0.72 -17.06 -3.88
C ASN A 74 -0.46 -16.15 -3.48
N ILE A 75 -0.31 -14.83 -3.61
CA ILE A 75 -1.35 -13.86 -3.21
C ILE A 75 -2.60 -14.01 -4.07
N GLN A 76 -2.44 -14.02 -5.40
CA GLN A 76 -3.58 -14.11 -6.31
C GLN A 76 -4.32 -15.45 -6.21
N PRO A 77 -3.65 -16.61 -6.23
CA PRO A 77 -4.32 -17.90 -6.02
C PRO A 77 -5.09 -18.00 -4.70
N MET A 78 -4.51 -17.48 -3.60
CA MET A 78 -5.19 -17.48 -2.30
C MET A 78 -6.40 -16.53 -2.31
N PHE A 79 -6.26 -15.35 -2.91
CA PHE A 79 -7.38 -14.41 -3.04
C PHE A 79 -8.56 -15.02 -3.80
N GLU A 80 -8.30 -15.74 -4.89
CA GLU A 80 -9.35 -16.42 -5.67
C GLU A 80 -10.09 -17.47 -4.85
N GLN A 81 -9.40 -18.23 -4.00
CA GLN A 81 -10.02 -19.17 -3.06
C GLN A 81 -10.94 -18.43 -2.06
N LEU A 82 -10.44 -17.35 -1.45
CA LEU A 82 -11.22 -16.56 -0.50
C LEU A 82 -12.42 -15.87 -1.14
N ARG A 83 -12.31 -15.50 -2.41
CA ARG A 83 -13.41 -14.93 -3.19
C ARG A 83 -14.55 -15.91 -3.36
N LEU A 84 -14.28 -17.22 -3.50
CA LEU A 84 -15.33 -18.24 -3.60
C LEU A 84 -16.06 -18.45 -2.26
N GLU A 85 -15.40 -18.16 -1.13
CA GLU A 85 -16.01 -18.20 0.21
C GLU A 85 -16.97 -17.01 0.45
N ALA A 86 -16.95 -15.98 -0.40
CA ALA A 86 -17.80 -14.79 -0.26
C ALA A 86 -19.24 -15.03 -0.75
N THR A 87 -20.09 -15.50 0.15
CA THR A 87 -21.49 -15.87 -0.19
C THR A 87 -22.49 -14.72 -0.08
N THR A 88 -22.24 -13.73 0.78
CA THR A 88 -23.15 -12.59 1.01
C THR A 88 -22.82 -11.40 0.12
N ASP A 89 -23.83 -10.61 -0.25
CA ASP A 89 -23.64 -9.47 -1.16
C ASP A 89 -22.71 -8.37 -0.63
N PRO A 90 -22.74 -7.99 0.66
CA PRO A 90 -21.75 -7.06 1.22
C PRO A 90 -20.32 -7.60 1.12
N LEU A 91 -20.13 -8.92 1.32
CA LEU A 91 -18.81 -9.54 1.24
C LEU A 91 -18.34 -9.63 -0.22
N LYS A 92 -19.23 -9.91 -1.18
CA LYS A 92 -18.92 -9.84 -2.62
C LYS A 92 -18.49 -8.44 -3.04
N GLN A 93 -19.18 -7.39 -2.58
CA GLN A 93 -18.80 -6.00 -2.85
C GLN A 93 -17.40 -5.69 -2.29
N PHE A 94 -17.11 -6.11 -1.05
CA PHE A 94 -15.79 -5.97 -0.46
C PHE A 94 -14.71 -6.69 -1.28
N VAL A 95 -14.96 -7.95 -1.65
CA VAL A 95 -14.01 -8.75 -2.43
C VAL A 95 -13.78 -8.15 -3.82
N ASN A 96 -14.81 -7.65 -4.49
CA ASN A 96 -14.66 -6.96 -5.78
C ASN A 96 -13.80 -5.71 -5.66
N TYR A 97 -14.05 -4.88 -4.63
CA TYR A 97 -13.20 -3.74 -4.33
C TYR A 97 -11.74 -4.15 -4.10
N VAL A 98 -11.51 -5.23 -3.35
CA VAL A 98 -10.16 -5.73 -3.09
C VAL A 98 -9.49 -6.22 -4.37
N SER A 99 -10.23 -6.94 -5.22
CA SER A 99 -9.75 -7.42 -6.52
C SER A 99 -9.24 -6.26 -7.38
N GLU A 100 -10.09 -5.26 -7.60
CA GLU A 100 -9.80 -4.13 -8.49
C GLU A 100 -8.71 -3.21 -7.94
N THR A 101 -8.63 -3.07 -6.62
CA THR A 101 -7.74 -2.11 -5.97
C THR A 101 -6.36 -2.68 -5.65
N TRP A 102 -6.30 -3.97 -5.25
CA TRP A 102 -5.10 -4.57 -4.66
C TRP A 102 -4.54 -5.76 -5.43
N ILE A 103 -5.39 -6.53 -6.12
CA ILE A 103 -4.98 -7.77 -6.78
C ILE A 103 -4.64 -7.52 -8.24
N SER A 104 -5.57 -6.94 -9.02
CA SER A 104 -5.39 -6.67 -10.45
C SER A 104 -4.90 -5.25 -10.76
N SER A 105 -4.57 -4.47 -9.73
CA SER A 105 -4.24 -3.05 -9.89
C SER A 105 -2.79 -2.85 -10.33
N ASN A 106 -2.61 -2.22 -11.49
CA ASN A 106 -1.30 -1.65 -11.86
C ASN A 106 -0.88 -0.47 -10.96
N THR A 107 -1.82 0.09 -10.19
CA THR A 107 -1.52 1.17 -9.25
C THR A 107 -0.98 0.64 -7.92
N TRP A 108 -1.33 -0.55 -7.48
CA TRP A 108 -0.79 -1.16 -6.26
C TRP A 108 -0.66 -2.67 -6.46
N PRO A 109 0.30 -3.11 -7.29
CA PRO A 109 0.49 -4.53 -7.52
C PRO A 109 0.93 -5.22 -6.21
N PRO A 110 0.66 -6.53 -6.05
CA PRO A 110 1.05 -7.29 -4.86
C PRO A 110 2.51 -7.10 -4.40
N SER A 111 3.49 -7.02 -5.31
CA SER A 111 4.90 -6.65 -5.05
C SER A 111 5.11 -5.36 -4.26
N SER A 112 4.17 -4.41 -4.33
CA SER A 112 4.27 -3.10 -3.69
C SER A 112 3.79 -3.06 -2.25
N TRP A 113 3.08 -4.10 -1.80
CA TRP A 113 2.51 -4.17 -0.44
C TRP A 113 2.71 -5.52 0.26
N SER A 114 3.15 -6.57 -0.45
CA SER A 114 3.60 -7.80 0.20
C SER A 114 4.81 -7.51 1.10
N VAL A 115 4.72 -8.00 2.33
CA VAL A 115 5.75 -7.93 3.38
C VAL A 115 6.39 -9.30 3.63
N TYR A 116 6.15 -10.28 2.75
CA TYR A 116 6.77 -11.59 2.83
C TYR A 116 8.30 -11.47 2.87
N MET A 117 8.92 -12.15 3.85
CA MET A 117 10.37 -12.14 4.10
C MET A 117 10.99 -10.75 4.38
N MET A 118 10.18 -9.74 4.74
CA MET A 118 10.71 -8.43 5.13
C MET A 118 11.04 -8.35 6.63
N ALA A 119 12.29 -8.00 6.95
CA ALA A 119 12.74 -7.74 8.31
C ALA A 119 12.12 -6.46 8.91
N ILE A 120 11.87 -5.45 8.06
CA ILE A 120 11.29 -4.16 8.44
C ILE A 120 9.77 -4.25 8.29
N ARG A 121 9.08 -4.35 9.43
CA ARG A 121 7.61 -4.37 9.52
C ARG A 121 7.15 -2.93 9.68
N SER A 122 6.83 -2.30 8.55
CA SER A 122 6.50 -0.87 8.36
C SER A 122 5.55 -0.22 9.40
N ASN A 123 4.80 -1.00 10.18
CA ASN A 123 3.97 -0.47 11.25
C ASN A 123 4.80 0.03 12.44
N ASN A 124 5.75 -0.75 12.96
CA ASN A 124 6.44 -0.38 14.20
C ASN A 124 7.39 0.81 14.03
N ASP A 125 7.98 0.97 12.85
CA ASP A 125 8.89 2.09 12.55
C ASP A 125 8.17 3.40 12.29
N VAL A 126 6.86 3.38 11.98
CA VAL A 126 6.03 4.60 11.82
C VAL A 126 5.31 4.91 13.14
N GLU A 127 4.73 3.91 13.80
CA GLU A 127 4.04 4.06 15.10
C GLU A 127 5.00 4.47 16.23
N GLY A 128 6.29 4.14 16.14
CA GLY A 128 7.32 4.59 17.09
C GLY A 128 7.54 6.11 17.11
N TRP A 129 7.17 6.84 16.05
CA TRP A 129 7.25 8.30 15.98
C TRP A 129 5.98 9.00 16.47
N HIS A 130 4.95 8.23 16.83
CA HIS A 130 3.66 8.73 17.31
C HIS A 130 3.49 8.67 18.84
N ASN A 131 4.50 8.18 19.58
CA ASN A 131 4.57 8.22 21.05
C ASN A 131 5.57 9.28 21.52
#